data_AF-A0A2M7JH89-F1
#
_entry.id   AF-A0A2M7JH89-F1
#
_cell.length_a   1.000
_cell.length_b   1.000
_cell.length_c   1.000
_cell.angle_alpha   90.00
_cell.angle_beta   90.00
_cell.angle_gamma   90.00
#
_symmetry.space_group_name_H-M   'P 1'
#
loop_
_entity.id
_entity.type
_entity.pdbx_description
1 polymer ?
#
loop_
_entity_poly.entity_id
_entity_poly.type
_entity_poly.pdbx_seq_one_letter_code
_entity_poly.pdbx_strand_id
1 'polypeptide(L)'
;PATSRYIPVLLFFAMGLMAKQMLVTLPFVFLLLDYWPLKRFSIAPASQRKLSSPGSNSLRFLLWEKAPLFALSAAASAVVYIAQHTGGATASFDAIPFITRLQNAVISYLIYILKTAWPINLAVFYPYPETISFWTTAGSVAVLLAITAAVLFKGRKFPYLPAGWLWYVGTLIPVIGLVQIGAQANADRYTYLPMIGLLILTVWGASDLATRLKLGRILTLSAAGAVLAVLTIAGYNQASYWRDSITLFTRTIAVTQNNWMAHNSLGSALKDAGRLEESFESYRKSIRIRPYFVEAHNNLGVALNAAGRRQEAADSFRTALSLKADYAEAHDNLGVVLAQQGMLSEALQHLTRALELRPLNAKAHNNMGNLLSMMGKRDDAISHYSEALRINPGHKGARKNLERLMQNSGGPSGSPFRRSGKGGG
;
A
#
# COMPACT_ATOMS: atom_id res chain seq x y z
N PRO A 1 -16.46 34.46 -5.10
CA PRO A 1 -15.50 34.18 -6.20
C PRO A 1 -16.24 34.21 -7.55
N ALA A 2 -15.64 34.78 -8.61
CA ALA A 2 -16.23 34.72 -9.95
C ALA A 2 -16.29 33.27 -10.44
N THR A 3 -17.36 32.91 -11.16
CA THR A 3 -17.61 31.55 -11.68
C THR A 3 -16.46 31.02 -12.53
N SER A 4 -15.78 31.91 -13.27
CA SER A 4 -14.60 31.62 -14.09
C SER A 4 -13.40 31.09 -13.30
N ARG A 5 -13.26 31.45 -12.01
CA ARG A 5 -12.18 30.95 -11.14
C ARG A 5 -12.55 29.64 -10.44
N TYR A 6 -13.85 29.30 -10.37
CA TYR A 6 -14.33 28.11 -9.68
C TYR A 6 -14.19 26.85 -10.55
N ILE A 7 -14.35 26.99 -11.87
CA ILE A 7 -14.20 25.86 -12.81
C ILE A 7 -12.79 25.25 -12.76
N PRO A 8 -11.68 26.03 -12.84
CA PRO A 8 -10.34 25.47 -12.67
C PRO A 8 -10.14 24.76 -11.33
N VAL A 9 -10.70 25.31 -10.24
CA VAL A 9 -10.60 24.69 -8.90
C VAL A 9 -11.27 23.32 -8.90
N LEU A 10 -12.49 23.20 -9.45
CA LEU A 10 -13.18 21.91 -9.58
C LEU A 10 -12.39 20.92 -10.43
N LEU A 11 -11.84 21.38 -11.57
CA LEU A 11 -11.09 20.53 -12.49
C LEU A 11 -9.80 20.01 -11.85
N PHE A 12 -8.98 20.89 -11.26
CA PHE A 12 -7.77 20.46 -10.56
C PHE A 12 -8.07 19.61 -9.33
N PHE A 13 -9.20 19.86 -8.66
CA PHE A 13 -9.64 19.02 -7.56
C PHE A 13 -10.02 17.61 -8.04
N ALA A 14 -10.75 17.49 -9.15
CA ALA A 14 -11.07 16.20 -9.76
C ALA A 14 -9.81 15.43 -10.17
N MET A 15 -8.89 16.08 -10.88
CA MET A 15 -7.59 15.49 -11.24
C MET A 15 -6.79 15.08 -10.00
N GLY A 16 -6.82 15.91 -8.95
CA GLY A 16 -6.21 15.60 -7.67
C GLY A 16 -6.78 14.34 -7.03
N LEU A 17 -8.11 14.21 -6.98
CA LEU A 17 -8.78 13.02 -6.43
C LEU A 17 -8.42 11.75 -7.21
N MET A 18 -8.28 11.85 -8.53
CA MET A 18 -7.81 10.74 -9.39
C MET A 18 -6.35 10.35 -9.10
N ALA A 19 -5.50 11.32 -8.77
CA ALA A 19 -4.10 11.07 -8.46
C ALA A 19 -3.89 10.58 -7.01
N LYS A 20 -4.59 11.16 -6.04
CA LYS A 20 -4.45 10.88 -4.60
C LYS A 20 -5.80 10.99 -3.88
N GLN A 21 -6.32 9.82 -3.49
CA GLN A 21 -7.61 9.67 -2.81
C GLN A 21 -7.74 10.48 -1.51
N MET A 22 -6.61 10.77 -0.83
CA MET A 22 -6.58 11.53 0.42
C MET A 22 -7.10 12.97 0.27
N LEU A 23 -7.18 13.50 -0.96
CA LEU A 23 -7.71 14.84 -1.21
C LEU A 23 -9.23 14.96 -0.95
N VAL A 24 -9.92 13.87 -0.63
CA VAL A 24 -11.33 13.88 -0.21
C VAL A 24 -11.63 14.86 0.95
N THR A 25 -10.64 15.19 1.78
CA THR A 25 -10.78 16.13 2.89
C THR A 25 -10.51 17.60 2.51
N LEU A 26 -10.11 17.89 1.26
CA LEU A 26 -9.78 19.24 0.82
C LEU A 26 -10.94 20.25 0.92
N PRO A 27 -12.22 19.89 0.67
CA PRO A 27 -13.32 20.84 0.87
C PRO A 27 -13.42 21.32 2.31
N PHE A 28 -13.14 20.45 3.29
CA PHE A 28 -13.05 20.81 4.70
C PHE A 28 -11.85 21.72 4.98
N VAL A 29 -10.69 21.42 4.40
CA VAL A 29 -9.50 22.27 4.47
C VAL A 29 -9.79 23.68 3.94
N PHE A 30 -10.54 23.81 2.85
CA PHE A 30 -10.89 25.13 2.33
C PHE A 30 -11.79 25.94 3.28
N LEU A 31 -12.65 25.29 4.06
CA LEU A 31 -13.40 25.97 5.12
C LEU A 31 -12.48 26.46 6.24
N LEU A 32 -11.44 25.69 6.58
CA LEU A 32 -10.42 26.14 7.54
C LEU A 32 -9.64 27.34 7.01
N LEU A 33 -9.29 27.35 5.72
CA LEU A 33 -8.63 28.48 5.07
C LEU A 33 -9.50 29.74 5.02
N ASP A 34 -10.82 29.57 4.81
CA ASP A 34 -11.78 30.67 4.90
C ASP A 34 -11.82 31.26 6.32
N TYR A 35 -11.70 30.43 7.35
CA TYR A 35 -11.60 30.88 8.74
C TYR A 35 -10.27 31.60 9.00
N TRP A 36 -9.15 30.95 8.67
CA TRP A 36 -7.80 31.51 8.78
C TRP A 36 -6.88 30.86 7.73
N PRO A 37 -6.08 31.63 6.98
CA PRO A 37 -5.78 33.05 7.18
C PRO A 37 -6.69 34.02 6.41
N LEU A 38 -7.62 33.53 5.59
CA LEU A 38 -8.36 34.40 4.64
C LEU A 38 -9.46 35.26 5.31
N LYS A 39 -9.88 34.91 6.53
CA LYS A 39 -10.87 35.68 7.33
C LYS A 39 -12.18 35.97 6.56
N ARG A 40 -12.64 35.02 5.75
CA ARG A 40 -13.92 35.08 5.01
C ARG A 40 -15.14 34.77 5.88
N PHE A 41 -14.93 34.49 7.17
CA PHE A 41 -15.96 34.13 8.13
C PHE A 41 -16.43 35.33 8.97
N SER A 42 -17.74 35.58 9.04
CA SER A 42 -18.33 36.60 9.93
C SER A 42 -18.91 35.95 11.19
N ILE A 43 -18.34 36.22 12.37
CA ILE A 43 -18.87 35.75 13.68
C ILE A 43 -19.79 36.82 14.31
N ALA A 44 -19.96 37.98 13.69
CA ALA A 44 -20.76 39.07 14.27
C ALA A 44 -22.27 38.74 14.23
N PRO A 45 -23.02 38.99 15.33
CA PRO A 45 -24.48 38.90 15.33
C PRO A 45 -25.07 39.85 14.26
N ALA A 46 -26.25 39.51 13.73
CA ALA A 46 -26.84 40.17 12.56
C ALA A 46 -26.95 41.71 12.69
N SER A 47 -27.07 42.23 13.92
CA SER A 47 -27.11 43.66 14.24
C SER A 47 -25.80 44.42 14.01
N GLN A 48 -24.64 43.75 14.00
CA GLN A 48 -23.32 44.37 13.85
C GLN A 48 -22.67 44.11 12.48
N ARG A 49 -23.38 43.45 11.55
CA ARG A 49 -22.86 43.11 10.20
C ARG A 49 -22.49 44.30 9.32
N LYS A 50 -23.00 45.50 9.61
CA LYS A 50 -22.62 46.73 8.88
C LYS A 50 -21.20 47.22 9.22
N LEU A 51 -20.61 46.76 10.33
CA LEU A 51 -19.28 47.16 10.78
C LEU A 51 -18.18 46.10 10.53
N SER A 52 -18.53 44.90 10.07
CA SER A 52 -17.58 43.84 9.75
C SER A 52 -16.86 44.08 8.42
N SER A 53 -15.57 43.71 8.34
CA SER A 53 -14.69 43.92 7.18
C SER A 53 -15.35 43.58 5.83
N PRO A 54 -15.07 44.34 4.75
CA PRO A 54 -15.62 44.08 3.43
C PRO A 54 -15.31 42.65 3.00
N GLY A 55 -16.34 41.80 2.81
CA GLY A 55 -16.19 40.43 2.31
C GLY A 55 -16.40 39.28 3.32
N SER A 56 -16.85 39.55 4.55
CA SER A 56 -17.21 38.49 5.51
C SER A 56 -18.53 37.80 5.11
N ASN A 57 -18.49 36.48 4.85
CA ASN A 57 -19.65 35.68 4.44
C ASN A 57 -20.21 34.85 5.61
N SER A 58 -21.47 34.42 5.48
CA SER A 58 -22.07 33.49 6.43
C SER A 58 -21.54 32.06 6.24
N LEU A 59 -21.53 31.24 7.30
CA LEU A 59 -21.15 29.82 7.23
C LEU A 59 -21.96 29.07 6.16
N ARG A 60 -23.28 29.32 6.10
CA ARG A 60 -24.18 28.70 5.13
C ARG A 60 -23.77 29.01 3.69
N PHE A 61 -23.38 30.25 3.42
CA PHE A 61 -22.89 30.64 2.10
C PHE A 61 -21.59 29.90 1.74
N LEU A 62 -20.62 29.83 2.65
CA LEU A 62 -19.33 29.16 2.40
C LEU A 62 -19.47 27.64 2.21
N LEU A 63 -20.41 27.02 2.95
CA LEU A 63 -20.77 25.62 2.76
C LEU A 63 -21.41 25.39 1.40
N TRP A 64 -22.36 26.24 1.00
CA TRP A 64 -22.98 26.17 -0.32
C TRP A 64 -21.97 26.39 -1.45
N GLU A 65 -21.06 27.35 -1.29
CA GLU A 65 -19.95 27.59 -2.21
C GLU A 65 -19.06 26.36 -2.38
N LYS A 66 -18.97 25.45 -1.41
CA LYS A 66 -18.14 24.23 -1.45
C LYS A 66 -18.94 22.96 -1.70
N ALA A 67 -20.27 23.05 -1.79
CA ALA A 67 -21.13 21.89 -2.01
C ALA A 67 -20.72 21.06 -3.23
N PRO A 68 -20.33 21.64 -4.39
CA PRO A 68 -19.82 20.86 -5.53
C PRO A 68 -18.55 20.05 -5.21
N LEU A 69 -17.64 20.60 -4.40
CA LEU A 69 -16.41 19.91 -3.99
C LEU A 69 -16.71 18.76 -3.01
N PHE A 70 -17.66 18.97 -2.09
CA PHE A 70 -18.14 17.90 -1.20
C PHE A 70 -18.84 16.78 -1.99
N ALA A 71 -19.68 17.13 -2.97
CA ALA A 71 -20.34 16.15 -3.83
C ALA A 71 -19.32 15.31 -4.62
N LEU A 72 -18.29 15.94 -5.18
CA LEU A 72 -17.23 15.23 -5.90
C LEU A 72 -16.42 14.31 -4.96
N SER A 73 -16.13 14.77 -3.73
CA SER A 73 -15.46 13.97 -2.71
C SER A 73 -16.27 12.74 -2.32
N ALA A 74 -17.59 12.89 -2.15
CA ALA A 74 -18.49 11.78 -1.85
C ALA A 74 -18.57 10.77 -3.02
N ALA A 75 -18.68 11.27 -4.26
CA ALA A 75 -18.68 10.44 -5.45
C ALA A 75 -17.37 9.65 -5.60
N ALA A 76 -16.22 10.31 -5.43
CA ALA A 76 -14.91 9.65 -5.47
C ALA A 76 -14.78 8.58 -4.37
N SER A 77 -15.25 8.87 -3.15
CA SER A 77 -15.24 7.91 -2.05
C SER A 77 -16.09 6.67 -2.35
N ALA A 78 -17.28 6.87 -2.95
CA ALA A 78 -18.15 5.77 -3.37
C ALA A 78 -17.50 4.90 -4.45
N VAL A 79 -16.86 5.52 -5.46
CA VAL A 79 -16.12 4.78 -6.50
C VAL A 79 -14.99 3.95 -5.90
N VAL A 80 -14.20 4.52 -4.99
CA VAL A 80 -13.12 3.78 -4.31
C VAL A 80 -13.66 2.63 -3.48
N TYR A 81 -14.73 2.86 -2.73
CA TYR A 81 -15.39 1.82 -1.94
C TYR A 81 -15.86 0.66 -2.83
N ILE A 82 -16.57 0.97 -3.93
CA ILE A 82 -17.06 -0.04 -4.88
C ILE A 82 -15.89 -0.80 -5.50
N ALA A 83 -14.87 -0.08 -6.02
CA ALA A 83 -13.72 -0.69 -6.65
C ALA A 83 -12.94 -1.63 -5.71
N GLN A 84 -12.89 -1.31 -4.42
CA GLN A 84 -12.26 -2.17 -3.41
C GLN A 84 -13.05 -3.44 -3.10
N HIS A 85 -14.38 -3.36 -3.14
CA HIS A 85 -15.26 -4.52 -2.93
C HIS A 85 -15.29 -5.44 -4.14
N THR A 86 -15.27 -4.89 -5.36
CA THR A 86 -15.33 -5.68 -6.60
C THR A 86 -13.97 -6.22 -7.04
N GLY A 87 -12.87 -5.49 -6.78
CA GLY A 87 -11.53 -5.85 -7.23
C GLY A 87 -10.80 -6.89 -6.38
N GLY A 88 -11.45 -7.49 -5.37
CA GLY A 88 -10.81 -8.49 -4.49
C GLY A 88 -9.63 -7.96 -3.66
N ALA A 89 -9.35 -6.66 -3.67
CA ALA A 89 -8.33 -6.02 -2.81
C ALA A 89 -8.73 -6.02 -1.32
N THR A 90 -10.00 -6.37 -1.04
CA THR A 90 -10.53 -6.71 0.29
C THR A 90 -10.38 -8.20 0.63
N ALA A 91 -9.55 -8.95 -0.10
CA ALA A 91 -9.28 -10.36 0.17
C ALA A 91 -8.60 -10.55 1.55
N SER A 92 -9.40 -11.05 2.50
CA SER A 92 -9.07 -12.09 3.48
C SER A 92 -7.78 -11.95 4.30
N PHE A 93 -7.41 -10.74 4.72
CA PHE A 93 -6.64 -10.59 5.95
C PHE A 93 -7.68 -10.33 7.04
N ASP A 94 -7.82 -11.25 8.00
CA ASP A 94 -8.74 -11.19 9.15
C ASP A 94 -9.31 -9.78 9.34
N ALA A 95 -10.60 -9.59 9.04
CA ALA A 95 -11.21 -8.27 9.11
C ALA A 95 -10.97 -7.71 10.50
N ILE A 96 -10.06 -6.75 10.62
CA ILE A 96 -9.64 -6.26 11.92
C ILE A 96 -10.87 -5.61 12.52
N PRO A 97 -11.30 -6.02 13.74
CA PRO A 97 -12.53 -5.53 14.31
C PRO A 97 -12.58 -4.00 14.27
N PHE A 98 -13.74 -3.46 13.93
CA PHE A 98 -13.91 -2.01 13.82
C PHE A 98 -13.45 -1.28 15.09
N ILE A 99 -13.72 -1.85 16.27
CA ILE A 99 -13.29 -1.31 17.56
C ILE A 99 -11.75 -1.27 17.65
N THR A 100 -11.05 -2.32 17.25
CA THR A 100 -9.57 -2.33 17.23
C THR A 100 -9.03 -1.26 16.28
N ARG A 101 -9.66 -1.08 15.11
CA ARG A 101 -9.29 0.00 14.17
C ARG A 101 -9.53 1.39 14.77
N LEU A 102 -10.64 1.58 15.46
CA LEU A 102 -10.97 2.83 16.14
C LEU A 102 -9.97 3.13 17.28
N GLN A 103 -9.65 2.14 18.10
CA GLN A 103 -8.65 2.26 19.17
C GLN A 103 -7.28 2.63 18.60
N ASN A 104 -6.84 1.93 17.55
CA ASN A 104 -5.60 2.22 16.85
C ASN A 104 -5.62 3.65 16.27
N ALA A 105 -6.70 4.05 15.60
CA ALA A 105 -6.82 5.37 15.01
C ALA A 105 -6.62 6.51 16.04
N VAL A 106 -7.25 6.39 17.22
CA VAL A 106 -7.06 7.35 18.31
C VAL A 106 -5.59 7.44 18.74
N ILE A 107 -4.93 6.29 18.90
CA ILE A 107 -3.52 6.21 19.28
C ILE A 107 -2.62 6.78 18.16
N SER A 108 -2.94 6.49 16.90
CA SER A 108 -2.19 6.94 15.73
C SER A 108 -2.11 8.46 15.63
N TYR A 109 -3.14 9.22 16.03
CA TYR A 109 -3.04 10.68 16.13
C TYR A 109 -1.85 11.11 17.00
N LEU A 110 -1.70 10.53 18.20
CA LEU A 110 -0.57 10.89 19.06
C LEU A 110 0.77 10.40 18.51
N ILE A 111 0.80 9.19 17.94
CA ILE A 111 2.00 8.66 17.28
C ILE A 111 2.47 9.61 16.18
N TYR A 112 1.57 10.12 15.34
CA TYR A 112 1.96 10.99 14.25
C TYR A 112 2.39 12.38 14.70
N ILE A 113 1.80 12.93 15.78
CA ILE A 113 2.32 14.15 16.41
C ILE A 113 3.78 13.94 16.83
N LEU A 114 4.07 12.81 17.51
CA LEU A 114 5.43 12.47 17.93
C LEU A 114 6.36 12.28 16.73
N LYS A 115 5.92 11.57 15.68
CA LYS A 115 6.71 11.37 14.46
C LYS A 115 6.96 12.65 13.67
N THR A 116 6.05 13.63 13.74
CA THR A 116 6.29 14.96 13.14
C THR A 116 7.41 15.69 13.86
N ALA A 117 7.47 15.59 15.19
CA ALA A 117 8.53 16.21 15.97
C ALA A 117 9.85 15.44 15.91
N TRP A 118 9.80 14.11 15.90
CA TRP A 118 10.97 13.24 15.96
C TRP A 118 10.76 11.96 15.11
N PRO A 119 11.14 11.98 13.82
CA PRO A 119 10.83 10.90 12.87
C PRO A 119 11.82 9.73 12.97
N ILE A 120 11.90 9.10 14.14
CA ILE A 120 12.74 7.91 14.37
C ILE A 120 11.94 6.61 14.25
N ASN A 121 12.65 5.49 14.11
CA ASN A 121 12.06 4.16 14.10
C ASN A 121 11.00 3.98 13.00
N LEU A 122 11.21 4.63 11.84
CA LEU A 122 10.32 4.47 10.70
C LEU A 122 10.49 3.08 10.08
N ALA A 123 9.36 2.44 9.83
CA ALA A 123 9.21 1.11 9.26
C ALA A 123 8.29 1.16 8.03
N VAL A 124 8.49 0.21 7.11
CA VAL A 124 7.63 0.08 5.92
C VAL A 124 6.31 -0.60 6.25
N PHE A 125 6.33 -1.53 7.20
CA PHE A 125 5.15 -2.25 7.66
C PHE A 125 4.98 -2.10 9.15
N TYR A 126 3.84 -1.57 9.57
CA TYR A 126 3.44 -1.51 10.97
C TYR A 126 2.38 -2.59 11.21
N PRO A 127 2.71 -3.71 11.86
CA PRO A 127 1.70 -4.72 12.18
C PRO A 127 0.69 -4.13 13.17
N TYR A 128 -0.56 -4.59 13.10
CA TYR A 128 -1.52 -4.30 14.16
C TYR A 128 -1.07 -4.93 15.47
N PRO A 129 -1.17 -4.21 16.61
CA PRO A 129 -0.96 -4.81 17.91
C PRO A 129 -1.96 -5.96 18.11
N GLU A 130 -1.48 -7.08 18.66
CA GLU A 130 -2.35 -8.22 18.99
C GLU A 130 -3.40 -7.85 20.02
N THR A 131 -3.03 -6.99 20.98
CA THR A 131 -3.94 -6.38 21.94
C THR A 131 -3.64 -4.90 22.08
N ILE A 132 -4.69 -4.08 22.12
CA ILE A 132 -4.58 -2.65 22.42
C ILE A 132 -5.08 -2.46 23.84
N SER A 133 -4.21 -1.94 24.71
CA SER A 133 -4.56 -1.70 26.12
C SER A 133 -5.61 -0.61 26.23
N PHE A 134 -6.69 -0.89 26.97
CA PHE A 134 -7.75 0.07 27.25
C PHE A 134 -7.19 1.40 27.80
N TRP A 135 -6.24 1.34 28.73
CA TRP A 135 -5.63 2.52 29.34
C TRP A 135 -4.85 3.37 28.34
N THR A 136 -4.19 2.73 27.36
CA THR A 136 -3.48 3.46 26.30
C THR A 136 -4.45 4.19 25.39
N THR A 137 -5.60 3.58 25.05
CA THR A 137 -6.65 4.25 24.30
C THR A 137 -7.29 5.38 25.11
N ALA A 138 -7.70 5.11 26.35
CA ALA A 138 -8.35 6.10 27.21
C ALA A 138 -7.45 7.32 27.47
N GLY A 139 -6.17 7.08 27.78
CA GLY A 139 -5.17 8.14 27.90
C GLY A 139 -4.99 8.93 26.60
N SER A 140 -4.99 8.24 25.45
CA SER A 140 -4.90 8.90 24.15
C SER A 140 -6.11 9.81 23.86
N VAL A 141 -7.32 9.33 24.16
CA VAL A 141 -8.55 10.14 24.06
C VAL A 141 -8.46 11.36 24.97
N ALA A 142 -8.06 11.19 26.24
CA ALA A 142 -7.96 12.29 27.19
C ALA A 142 -6.98 13.37 26.73
N VAL A 143 -5.81 12.97 26.22
CA VAL A 143 -4.80 13.90 25.66
C VAL A 143 -5.35 14.65 24.44
N LEU A 144 -6.00 13.95 23.49
CA LEU A 144 -6.58 14.59 22.31
C LEU A 144 -7.70 15.58 22.66
N LEU A 145 -8.55 15.24 23.63
CA LEU A 145 -9.59 16.15 24.13
C LEU A 145 -8.98 17.37 24.82
N ALA A 146 -7.94 17.18 25.63
CA ALA A 146 -7.23 18.27 26.29
C ALA A 146 -6.56 19.23 25.29
N ILE A 147 -5.86 18.68 24.27
CA ILE A 147 -5.27 19.49 23.19
C ILE A 147 -6.37 20.26 22.44
N THR A 148 -7.46 19.58 22.08
CA THR A 148 -8.59 20.20 21.36
C THR A 148 -9.19 21.34 22.18
N ALA A 149 -9.47 21.12 23.47
CA ALA A 149 -10.00 22.15 24.36
C ALA A 149 -9.05 23.34 24.49
N ALA A 150 -7.75 23.10 24.71
CA ALA A 150 -6.74 24.16 24.84
C ALA A 150 -6.61 25.00 23.54
N VAL A 151 -6.62 24.35 22.39
CA VAL A 151 -6.55 24.98 21.07
C VAL A 151 -7.80 25.83 20.80
N LEU A 152 -8.99 25.30 21.06
CA LEU A 152 -10.25 26.03 20.85
C LEU A 152 -10.36 27.22 21.82
N PHE A 153 -9.97 27.04 23.09
CA PHE A 153 -9.97 28.10 24.10
C PHE A 153 -9.05 29.27 23.69
N LYS A 154 -7.84 28.96 23.22
CA LYS A 154 -6.88 29.97 22.74
C LYS A 154 -7.17 30.48 21.32
N GLY A 155 -8.08 29.84 20.59
CA GLY A 155 -8.37 30.12 19.18
C GLY A 155 -8.87 31.52 18.88
N ARG A 156 -9.54 32.19 19.83
CA ARG A 156 -9.94 33.61 19.68
C ARG A 156 -8.74 34.54 19.58
N LYS A 157 -7.69 34.27 20.36
CA LYS A 157 -6.46 35.07 20.36
C LYS A 157 -5.50 34.63 19.25
N PHE A 158 -5.46 33.32 18.98
CA PHE A 158 -4.54 32.69 18.05
C PHE A 158 -5.31 31.82 17.06
N PRO A 159 -5.89 32.40 16.00
CA PRO A 159 -6.75 31.67 15.06
C PRO A 159 -6.02 30.58 14.26
N TYR A 160 -4.69 30.66 14.13
CA TYR A 160 -3.90 29.58 13.52
C TYR A 160 -3.93 28.28 14.34
N LEU A 161 -4.22 28.33 15.66
CA LEU A 161 -4.29 27.15 16.50
C LEU A 161 -5.46 26.22 16.09
N PRO A 162 -6.73 26.65 16.12
CA PRO A 162 -7.83 25.79 15.68
C PRO A 162 -7.73 25.46 14.19
N ALA A 163 -7.23 26.36 13.35
CA ALA A 163 -7.03 26.08 11.93
C ALA A 163 -6.03 24.93 11.70
N GLY A 164 -4.85 24.99 12.32
CA GLY A 164 -3.82 23.95 12.21
C GLY A 164 -4.23 22.63 12.85
N TRP A 165 -4.86 22.67 14.03
CA TRP A 165 -5.30 21.47 14.74
C TRP A 165 -6.42 20.74 13.99
N LEU A 166 -7.47 21.46 13.57
CA LEU A 166 -8.57 20.85 12.83
C LEU A 166 -8.11 20.37 11.44
N TRP A 167 -7.15 21.06 10.82
CA TRP A 167 -6.53 20.58 9.59
C TRP A 167 -5.89 19.21 9.82
N TYR A 168 -5.03 19.10 10.83
CA TYR A 168 -4.36 17.87 11.18
C TYR A 168 -5.35 16.75 11.48
N VAL A 169 -6.33 17.01 12.36
CA VAL A 169 -7.33 16.02 12.76
C VAL A 169 -8.15 15.55 11.55
N GLY A 170 -8.69 16.49 10.77
CA GLY A 170 -9.61 16.20 9.67
C GLY A 170 -8.95 15.53 8.47
N THR A 171 -7.77 15.98 8.06
CA THR A 171 -7.08 15.43 6.88
C THR A 171 -6.44 14.07 7.13
N LEU A 172 -6.24 13.68 8.39
CA LEU A 172 -5.68 12.37 8.74
C LEU A 172 -6.73 11.24 8.70
N ILE A 173 -8.03 11.56 8.82
CA ILE A 173 -9.13 10.59 8.87
C ILE A 173 -9.05 9.52 7.76
N PRO A 174 -8.82 9.85 6.48
CA PRO A 174 -8.82 8.85 5.41
C PRO A 174 -7.65 7.85 5.50
N VAL A 175 -6.60 8.17 6.26
CA VAL A 175 -5.32 7.43 6.24
C VAL A 175 -4.93 6.87 7.61
N ILE A 176 -5.76 7.09 8.62
CA ILE A 176 -5.52 6.66 10.00
C ILE A 176 -5.96 5.20 10.27
N GLY A 177 -6.43 4.49 9.24
CA GLY A 177 -6.78 3.08 9.32
C GLY A 177 -8.22 2.78 9.76
N LEU A 178 -9.10 3.79 9.84
CA LEU A 178 -10.54 3.56 10.10
C LEU A 178 -11.19 2.75 8.97
N VAL A 179 -10.99 3.16 7.72
CA VAL A 179 -11.30 2.35 6.53
C VAL A 179 -10.06 1.53 6.21
N GLN A 180 -10.14 0.22 6.36
CA GLN A 180 -8.97 -0.64 6.27
C GLN A 180 -8.56 -0.83 4.82
N ILE A 181 -7.33 -0.42 4.49
CA ILE A 181 -6.69 -0.65 3.20
C ILE A 181 -5.37 -1.39 3.51
N GLY A 182 -5.42 -2.73 3.49
CA GLY A 182 -4.28 -3.59 3.84
C GLY A 182 -4.21 -3.99 5.31
N ALA A 183 -3.07 -4.57 5.69
CA ALA A 183 -2.85 -5.15 7.02
C ALA A 183 -2.04 -4.24 7.97
N GLN A 184 -1.77 -2.98 7.58
CA GLN A 184 -0.93 -2.07 8.34
C GLN A 184 -1.74 -1.20 9.31
N ALA A 185 -1.25 -1.06 10.55
CA ALA A 185 -1.83 -0.19 11.57
C ALA A 185 -1.55 1.30 11.31
N ASN A 186 -0.40 1.60 10.73
CA ASN A 186 0.06 2.94 10.42
C ASN A 186 0.64 3.00 9.01
N ALA A 187 0.58 4.16 8.38
CA ALA A 187 1.02 4.39 7.02
C ALA A 187 1.66 5.79 6.89
N ASP A 188 2.91 5.91 7.30
CA ASP A 188 3.68 7.17 7.35
C ASP A 188 3.69 7.91 6.01
N ARG A 189 3.70 7.18 4.88
CA ARG A 189 3.71 7.75 3.52
C ARG A 189 2.52 8.66 3.20
N TYR A 190 1.47 8.62 4.01
CA TYR A 190 0.26 9.40 3.82
C TYR A 190 0.11 10.59 4.78
N THR A 191 1.09 10.88 5.63
CA THR A 191 0.93 11.90 6.67
C THR A 191 1.32 13.31 6.22
N TYR A 192 1.90 13.48 5.03
CA TYR A 192 2.45 14.77 4.59
C TYR A 192 1.40 15.89 4.54
N LEU A 193 0.15 15.60 4.13
CA LEU A 193 -0.93 16.60 4.08
C LEU A 193 -1.48 16.93 5.49
N PRO A 194 -1.71 15.95 6.38
CA PRO A 194 -1.98 16.19 7.79
C PRO A 194 -0.91 17.00 8.51
N MET A 195 0.37 16.69 8.27
CA MET A 195 1.50 17.35 8.94
C MET A 195 1.54 18.86 8.69
N ILE A 196 0.98 19.36 7.58
CA ILE A 196 0.84 20.81 7.33
C ILE A 196 0.10 21.49 8.50
N GLY A 197 -0.94 20.86 9.03
CA GLY A 197 -1.69 21.38 10.17
C GLY A 197 -0.81 21.58 11.40
N LEU A 198 0.01 20.58 11.73
CA LEU A 198 0.96 20.67 12.85
C LEU A 198 2.07 21.70 12.58
N LEU A 199 2.56 21.80 11.33
CA LEU A 199 3.55 22.79 10.94
C LEU A 199 3.03 24.23 11.06
N ILE A 200 1.74 24.46 10.77
CA ILE A 200 1.08 25.74 11.03
C ILE A 200 1.14 26.06 12.54
N LEU A 201 0.81 25.10 13.41
CA LEU A 201 0.88 25.30 14.87
C LEU A 201 2.30 25.66 15.32
N THR A 202 3.30 24.93 14.84
CA THR A 202 4.69 25.11 15.29
C THR A 202 5.30 26.40 14.78
N VAL A 203 5.14 26.74 13.49
CA VAL A 203 5.77 27.92 12.89
C VAL A 203 5.19 29.21 13.48
N TRP A 204 3.86 29.31 13.53
CA TRP A 204 3.20 30.51 14.05
C TRP A 204 3.33 30.61 15.57
N GLY A 205 3.24 29.48 16.28
CA GLY A 205 3.49 29.42 17.72
C GLY A 205 4.92 29.83 18.10
N ALA A 206 5.92 29.37 17.35
CA ALA A 206 7.31 29.76 17.55
C ALA A 206 7.53 31.26 17.26
N SER A 207 6.90 31.80 16.21
CA SER A 207 6.96 33.23 15.88
C SER A 207 6.37 34.10 17.00
N ASP A 208 5.21 33.72 17.53
CA ASP A 208 4.57 34.43 18.64
C ASP A 208 5.41 34.34 19.92
N LEU A 209 5.98 33.17 20.21
CA LEU A 209 6.86 32.98 21.36
C LEU A 209 8.13 33.81 21.23
N ALA A 210 8.77 33.83 20.07
CA ALA A 210 9.96 34.64 19.81
C ALA A 210 9.67 36.13 20.00
N THR A 211 8.51 36.59 19.54
CA THR A 211 8.07 37.98 19.73
C THR A 211 7.83 38.30 21.21
N ARG A 212 7.18 37.40 21.95
CA ARG A 212 6.92 37.54 23.40
C ARG A 212 8.20 37.57 24.23
N LEU A 213 9.15 36.69 23.90
CA LEU A 213 10.44 36.60 24.57
C LEU A 213 11.45 37.66 24.06
N LYS A 214 11.06 38.50 23.10
CA LYS A 214 11.91 39.52 22.47
C LYS A 214 13.23 38.94 21.93
N LEU A 215 13.19 37.72 21.38
CA LEU A 215 14.37 37.07 20.83
C LEU A 215 14.84 37.86 19.59
N GLY A 216 16.13 38.20 19.56
CA GLY A 216 16.74 38.89 18.44
C GLY A 216 16.74 38.04 17.16
N ARG A 217 16.71 38.70 15.99
CA ARG A 217 16.68 38.04 14.67
C ARG A 217 17.81 37.04 14.46
N ILE A 218 19.01 37.33 14.96
CA ILE A 218 20.16 36.42 14.83
C ILE A 218 19.89 35.13 15.61
N LEU A 219 19.43 35.25 16.86
CA LEU A 219 19.16 34.09 17.70
C LEU A 219 18.03 33.22 17.12
N THR A 220 16.96 33.83 16.60
CA THR A 220 15.87 33.07 15.99
C THR A 220 16.30 32.36 14.70
N LEU A 221 17.10 33.02 13.85
CA LEU A 221 17.65 32.40 12.64
C LEU A 221 18.65 31.28 12.97
N SER A 222 19.52 31.47 13.96
CA SER A 222 20.46 30.45 14.42
C SER A 222 19.73 29.23 14.99
N ALA A 223 18.68 29.44 15.81
CA ALA A 223 17.86 28.36 16.33
C ALA A 223 17.13 27.60 15.21
N ALA A 224 16.53 28.31 14.26
CA ALA A 224 15.89 27.68 13.10
C ALA A 224 16.89 26.89 12.24
N GLY A 225 18.08 27.45 12.00
CA GLY A 225 19.16 26.78 11.28
C GLY A 225 19.65 25.52 11.98
N ALA A 226 19.80 25.55 13.31
CA ALA A 226 20.16 24.37 14.10
C ALA A 226 19.10 23.27 14.01
N VAL A 227 17.81 23.62 14.14
CA VAL A 227 16.70 22.66 13.98
C VAL A 227 16.70 22.04 12.58
N LEU A 228 16.87 22.86 11.53
CA LEU A 228 16.95 22.36 10.15
C LEU A 228 18.15 21.44 9.94
N ALA A 229 19.32 21.76 10.49
CA ALA A 229 20.50 20.90 10.41
C ALA A 229 20.26 19.55 11.09
N VAL A 230 19.71 19.54 12.31
CA VAL A 230 19.36 18.30 13.04
C VAL A 230 18.36 17.46 12.24
N LEU A 231 17.29 18.06 11.73
CA LEU A 231 16.28 17.34 10.94
C LEU A 231 16.83 16.84 9.61
N THR A 232 17.76 17.57 8.99
CA THR A 232 18.43 17.15 7.75
C THR A 232 19.30 15.93 7.99
N ILE A 233 20.11 15.94 9.06
CA ILE A 233 20.95 14.79 9.45
C ILE A 233 20.08 13.58 9.80
N ALA A 234 19.02 13.78 10.59
CA ALA A 234 18.08 12.72 10.95
C ALA A 234 17.39 12.14 9.69
N GLY A 235 16.94 13.00 8.78
CA GLY A 235 16.33 12.61 7.51
C GLY A 235 17.30 11.84 6.61
N TYR A 236 18.54 12.30 6.49
CA TYR A 236 19.59 11.62 5.72
C TYR A 236 19.88 10.22 6.27
N ASN A 237 20.06 10.11 7.59
CA ASN A 237 20.29 8.82 8.25
C ASN A 237 19.10 7.87 8.03
N GLN A 238 17.87 8.37 8.14
CA GLN A 238 16.69 7.56 7.93
C GLN A 238 16.51 7.13 6.46
N ALA A 239 16.85 7.99 5.50
CA ALA A 239 16.84 7.67 4.08
C ALA A 239 17.93 6.66 3.69
N SER A 240 19.06 6.62 4.42
CA SER A 240 20.15 5.69 4.14
C SER A 240 19.75 4.20 4.24
N TYR A 241 18.71 3.88 5.03
CA TYR A 241 18.17 2.52 5.14
C TYR A 241 17.36 2.10 3.91
N TRP A 242 16.89 3.05 3.09
CA TRP A 242 16.05 2.81 1.91
C TRP A 242 16.89 2.58 0.64
N ARG A 243 18.04 1.91 0.77
CA ARG A 243 18.96 1.63 -0.34
C ARG A 243 18.66 0.31 -1.05
N ASP A 244 18.24 -0.71 -0.31
CA ASP A 244 17.96 -2.05 -0.81
C ASP A 244 16.94 -2.77 0.10
N SER A 245 16.26 -3.77 -0.46
CA SER A 245 15.19 -4.51 0.22
C SER A 245 15.66 -5.20 1.51
N ILE A 246 16.88 -5.77 1.52
CA ILE A 246 17.40 -6.49 2.70
C ILE A 246 17.62 -5.50 3.84
N THR A 247 18.31 -4.38 3.58
CA THR A 247 18.54 -3.33 4.58
C THR A 247 17.23 -2.75 5.09
N LEU A 248 16.28 -2.49 4.19
CA LEU A 248 14.97 -1.91 4.52
C LEU A 248 14.12 -2.82 5.42
N PHE A 249 14.01 -4.11 5.09
CA PHE A 249 13.24 -5.06 5.89
C PHE A 249 13.96 -5.44 7.19
N THR A 250 15.29 -5.53 7.18
CA THR A 250 16.08 -5.72 8.41
C THR A 250 15.86 -4.57 9.38
N ARG A 251 15.92 -3.32 8.90
CA ARG A 251 15.63 -2.14 9.73
C ARG A 251 14.20 -2.16 10.24
N THR A 252 13.23 -2.52 9.38
CA THR A 252 11.82 -2.64 9.77
C THR A 252 11.64 -3.65 10.91
N ILE A 253 12.26 -4.82 10.83
CA ILE A 253 12.23 -5.84 11.89
C ILE A 253 12.89 -5.31 13.17
N ALA A 254 13.99 -4.56 13.07
CA ALA A 254 14.69 -4.02 14.24
C ALA A 254 13.89 -2.97 15.02
N VAL A 255 12.93 -2.29 14.38
CA VAL A 255 12.16 -1.19 14.99
C VAL A 255 10.68 -1.50 15.19
N THR A 256 10.26 -2.73 14.89
CA THR A 256 8.88 -3.21 15.09
C THR A 256 8.89 -4.55 15.81
N GLN A 257 7.75 -4.93 16.39
CA GLN A 257 7.56 -6.21 17.06
C GLN A 257 6.67 -7.12 16.21
N ASN A 258 6.92 -8.44 16.27
CA ASN A 258 6.09 -9.46 15.62
C ASN A 258 5.74 -9.14 14.15
N ASN A 259 6.72 -8.66 13.37
CA ASN A 259 6.48 -8.20 12.01
C ASN A 259 6.59 -9.33 10.99
N TRP A 260 5.56 -10.16 10.93
CA TRP A 260 5.49 -11.29 9.99
C TRP A 260 5.61 -10.82 8.52
N MET A 261 5.06 -9.65 8.15
CA MET A 261 5.17 -9.09 6.80
C MET A 261 6.63 -8.81 6.44
N ALA A 262 7.35 -8.10 7.30
CA ALA A 262 8.74 -7.76 7.07
C ALA A 262 9.65 -9.01 7.03
N HIS A 263 9.38 -10.03 7.86
CA HIS A 263 10.09 -11.30 7.78
C HIS A 263 9.86 -12.04 6.45
N ASN A 264 8.62 -12.09 5.96
CA ASN A 264 8.33 -12.68 4.65
C ASN A 264 8.99 -11.90 3.50
N SER A 265 8.91 -10.57 3.52
CA SER A 265 9.55 -9.74 2.49
C SER A 265 11.07 -9.80 2.54
N LEU A 266 11.68 -9.89 3.74
CA LEU A 266 13.12 -10.15 3.90
C LEU A 266 13.49 -11.52 3.32
N GLY A 267 12.68 -12.55 3.60
CA GLY A 267 12.85 -13.88 3.01
C GLY A 267 12.89 -13.85 1.49
N SER A 268 11.99 -13.09 0.84
CA SER A 268 11.99 -12.94 -0.61
C SER A 268 13.25 -12.22 -1.11
N ALA A 269 13.64 -11.12 -0.46
CA ALA A 269 14.82 -10.36 -0.85
C ALA A 269 16.11 -11.20 -0.71
N LEU A 270 16.22 -12.00 0.35
CA LEU A 270 17.36 -12.90 0.56
C LEU A 270 17.39 -14.02 -0.48
N LYS A 271 16.23 -14.59 -0.84
CA LYS A 271 16.12 -15.61 -1.89
C LYS A 271 16.58 -15.04 -3.24
N ASP A 272 16.11 -13.85 -3.60
CA ASP A 272 16.49 -13.18 -4.85
C ASP A 272 17.99 -12.84 -4.89
N ALA A 273 18.62 -12.62 -3.72
CA ALA A 273 20.06 -12.46 -3.55
C ALA A 273 20.85 -13.79 -3.48
N GLY A 274 20.20 -14.96 -3.63
CA GLY A 274 20.83 -16.28 -3.55
C GLY A 274 21.16 -16.77 -2.14
N ARG A 275 20.77 -16.02 -1.09
CA ARG A 275 21.01 -16.36 0.33
C ARG A 275 19.89 -17.26 0.87
N LEU A 276 19.82 -18.49 0.34
CA LEU A 276 18.68 -19.39 0.52
C LEU A 276 18.44 -19.82 1.98
N GLU A 277 19.48 -20.16 2.74
CA GLU A 277 19.29 -20.58 4.15
C GLU A 277 18.75 -19.45 5.04
N GLU A 278 19.26 -18.23 4.87
CA GLU A 278 18.76 -17.06 5.60
C GLU A 278 17.33 -16.68 5.18
N SER A 279 16.99 -16.95 3.93
CA SER A 279 15.63 -16.83 3.41
C SER A 279 14.67 -17.78 4.12
N PHE A 280 15.05 -19.06 4.28
CA PHE A 280 14.24 -20.05 5.01
C PHE A 280 13.99 -19.63 6.45
N GLU A 281 15.02 -19.19 7.16
CA GLU A 281 14.87 -18.71 8.54
C GLU A 281 13.94 -17.49 8.63
N SER A 282 14.02 -16.59 7.67
CA SER A 282 13.13 -15.42 7.61
C SER A 282 11.67 -15.82 7.36
N TYR A 283 11.41 -16.73 6.43
CA TYR A 283 10.05 -17.24 6.21
C TYR A 283 9.53 -18.02 7.41
N ARG A 284 10.34 -18.89 8.02
CA ARG A 284 9.97 -19.63 9.24
C ARG A 284 9.65 -18.69 10.40
N LYS A 285 10.40 -17.59 10.57
CA LYS A 285 10.05 -16.53 11.55
C LYS A 285 8.70 -15.90 11.24
N SER A 286 8.41 -15.60 9.97
CA SER A 286 7.10 -15.08 9.56
C SER A 286 5.97 -16.05 9.92
N ILE A 287 6.14 -17.33 9.60
CA ILE A 287 5.17 -18.40 9.89
C ILE A 287 5.01 -18.59 11.42
N ARG A 288 6.09 -18.55 12.20
CA ARG A 288 5.99 -18.64 13.66
C ARG A 288 5.17 -17.51 14.27
N ILE A 289 5.32 -16.30 13.75
CA ILE A 289 4.56 -15.12 14.21
C ILE A 289 3.10 -15.22 13.76
N ARG A 290 2.84 -15.60 12.50
CA ARG A 290 1.49 -15.75 11.95
C ARG A 290 1.34 -17.07 11.20
N PRO A 291 0.99 -18.17 11.90
CA PRO A 291 0.97 -19.53 11.33
C PRO A 291 0.05 -19.71 10.13
N TYR A 292 -1.01 -18.91 10.05
CA TYR A 292 -2.03 -18.97 9.01
C TYR A 292 -1.75 -17.98 7.85
N PHE A 293 -0.55 -17.39 7.78
CA PHE A 293 -0.18 -16.51 6.68
C PHE A 293 0.20 -17.30 5.42
N VAL A 294 -0.81 -17.52 4.55
CA VAL A 294 -0.74 -18.34 3.32
C VAL A 294 0.46 -18.01 2.43
N GLU A 295 0.73 -16.72 2.18
CA GLU A 295 1.82 -16.29 1.30
C GLU A 295 3.20 -16.69 1.83
N ALA A 296 3.43 -16.71 3.15
CA ALA A 296 4.71 -17.14 3.70
C ALA A 296 4.98 -18.63 3.48
N HIS A 297 3.95 -19.49 3.60
CA HIS A 297 4.06 -20.91 3.29
C HIS A 297 4.38 -21.15 1.81
N ASN A 298 3.67 -20.45 0.91
CA ASN A 298 3.96 -20.53 -0.52
C ASN A 298 5.37 -20.01 -0.85
N ASN A 299 5.78 -18.88 -0.28
CA ASN A 299 7.10 -18.30 -0.56
C ASN A 299 8.25 -19.17 -0.02
N LEU A 300 8.05 -19.79 1.15
CA LEU A 300 8.97 -20.81 1.68
C LEU A 300 9.08 -21.99 0.71
N GLY A 301 7.94 -22.51 0.21
CA GLY A 301 7.92 -23.58 -0.78
C GLY A 301 8.68 -23.23 -2.07
N VAL A 302 8.51 -22.01 -2.57
CA VAL A 302 9.25 -21.51 -3.75
C VAL A 302 10.75 -21.50 -3.49
N ALA A 303 11.18 -20.99 -2.33
CA ALA A 303 12.58 -20.94 -1.98
C ALA A 303 13.19 -22.34 -1.78
N LEU A 304 12.47 -23.26 -1.14
CA LEU A 304 12.89 -24.65 -0.94
C LEU A 304 13.04 -25.38 -2.27
N ASN A 305 12.11 -25.16 -3.20
CA ASN A 305 12.21 -25.73 -4.55
C ASN A 305 13.43 -25.20 -5.31
N ALA A 306 13.75 -23.91 -5.18
CA ALA A 306 14.95 -23.32 -5.77
C ALA A 306 16.25 -23.93 -5.20
N ALA A 307 16.23 -24.40 -3.95
CA ALA A 307 17.33 -25.17 -3.35
C ALA A 307 17.32 -26.67 -3.67
N GLY A 308 16.38 -27.16 -4.49
CA GLY A 308 16.22 -28.57 -4.82
C GLY A 308 15.55 -29.42 -3.73
N ARG A 309 15.08 -28.81 -2.63
CA ARG A 309 14.39 -29.48 -1.50
C ARG A 309 12.92 -29.72 -1.85
N ARG A 310 12.69 -30.52 -2.90
CA ARG A 310 11.37 -30.69 -3.55
C ARG A 310 10.28 -31.21 -2.61
N GLN A 311 10.60 -32.16 -1.73
CA GLN A 311 9.60 -32.70 -0.81
C GLN A 311 9.12 -31.65 0.19
N GLU A 312 10.03 -30.93 0.84
CA GLU A 312 9.67 -29.86 1.78
C GLU A 312 8.95 -28.70 1.09
N ALA A 313 9.28 -28.44 -0.18
CA ALA A 313 8.55 -27.48 -1.00
C ALA A 313 7.09 -27.90 -1.21
N ALA A 314 6.87 -29.17 -1.61
CA ALA A 314 5.52 -29.72 -1.78
C ALA A 314 4.69 -29.63 -0.49
N ASP A 315 5.30 -29.95 0.67
CA ASP A 315 4.62 -29.89 1.96
C ASP A 315 4.27 -28.44 2.36
N SER A 316 5.14 -27.49 2.05
CA SER A 316 4.86 -26.06 2.25
C SER A 316 3.69 -25.58 1.38
N PHE A 317 3.64 -25.99 0.10
CA PHE A 317 2.51 -25.65 -0.77
C PHE A 317 1.20 -26.32 -0.34
N ARG A 318 1.24 -27.60 0.08
CA ARG A 318 0.07 -28.28 0.65
C ARG A 318 -0.44 -27.57 1.90
N THR A 319 0.45 -27.09 2.76
CA THR A 319 0.08 -26.29 3.93
C THR A 319 -0.60 -24.99 3.51
N ALA A 320 -0.06 -24.26 2.52
CA ALA A 320 -0.72 -23.07 1.97
C ALA A 320 -2.12 -23.37 1.43
N LEU A 321 -2.30 -24.49 0.73
CA LEU A 321 -3.60 -24.94 0.22
C LEU A 321 -4.57 -25.41 1.31
N SER A 322 -4.07 -25.96 2.42
CA SER A 322 -4.90 -26.30 3.59
C SER A 322 -5.46 -25.06 4.28
N LEU A 323 -4.70 -23.95 4.27
CA LEU A 323 -5.13 -22.66 4.81
C LEU A 323 -6.04 -21.90 3.83
N LYS A 324 -5.80 -22.05 2.53
CA LYS A 324 -6.59 -21.44 1.46
C LYS A 324 -6.67 -22.36 0.24
N ALA A 325 -7.76 -23.11 0.15
CA ALA A 325 -7.97 -24.13 -0.89
C ALA A 325 -8.03 -23.56 -2.32
N ASP A 326 -8.38 -22.29 -2.50
CA ASP A 326 -8.49 -21.61 -3.80
C ASP A 326 -7.27 -20.73 -4.12
N TYR A 327 -6.10 -21.05 -3.56
CA TYR A 327 -4.88 -20.28 -3.80
C TYR A 327 -4.15 -20.74 -5.08
N ALA A 328 -4.49 -20.11 -6.19
CA ALA A 328 -4.01 -20.44 -7.54
C ALA A 328 -2.48 -20.56 -7.65
N GLU A 329 -1.73 -19.67 -7.01
CA GLU A 329 -0.26 -19.69 -7.02
C GLU A 329 0.32 -20.95 -6.36
N ALA A 330 -0.26 -21.40 -5.24
CA ALA A 330 0.21 -22.61 -4.57
C ALA A 330 -0.14 -23.86 -5.38
N HIS A 331 -1.30 -23.89 -6.05
CA HIS A 331 -1.62 -24.95 -7.01
C HIS A 331 -0.64 -24.99 -8.19
N ASP A 332 -0.31 -23.84 -8.80
CA ASP A 332 0.68 -23.76 -9.88
C ASP A 332 2.05 -24.28 -9.43
N ASN A 333 2.53 -23.79 -8.29
CA ASN A 333 3.85 -24.16 -7.78
C ASN A 333 3.92 -25.62 -7.32
N LEU A 334 2.88 -26.15 -6.67
CA LEU A 334 2.80 -27.56 -6.28
C LEU A 334 2.78 -28.47 -7.51
N GLY A 335 2.00 -28.11 -8.54
CA GLY A 335 1.96 -28.86 -9.80
C GLY A 335 3.33 -28.93 -10.47
N VAL A 336 4.08 -27.82 -10.49
CA VAL A 336 5.47 -27.81 -10.99
C VAL A 336 6.39 -28.73 -10.19
N VAL A 337 6.32 -28.70 -8.85
CA VAL A 337 7.15 -29.55 -7.99
C VAL A 337 6.83 -31.03 -8.18
N LEU A 338 5.55 -31.39 -8.24
CA LEU A 338 5.11 -32.77 -8.47
C LEU A 338 5.54 -33.28 -9.84
N ALA A 339 5.48 -32.44 -10.88
CA ALA A 339 5.98 -32.79 -12.20
C ALA A 339 7.49 -33.12 -12.16
N GLN A 340 8.27 -32.33 -11.43
CA GLN A 340 9.71 -32.57 -11.22
C GLN A 340 10.01 -33.84 -10.39
N GLN A 341 9.05 -34.30 -9.59
CA GLN A 341 9.12 -35.57 -8.86
C GLN A 341 8.60 -36.76 -9.70
N GLY A 342 8.11 -36.53 -10.92
CA GLY A 342 7.56 -37.57 -11.80
C GLY A 342 6.09 -37.91 -11.54
N MET A 343 5.43 -37.21 -10.61
CA MET A 343 4.02 -37.42 -10.24
C MET A 343 3.09 -36.68 -11.21
N LEU A 344 3.13 -37.06 -12.50
CA LEU A 344 2.53 -36.28 -13.60
C LEU A 344 1.00 -36.14 -13.49
N SER A 345 0.30 -37.17 -13.03
CA SER A 345 -1.17 -37.14 -12.88
C SER A 345 -1.63 -36.14 -11.81
N GLU A 346 -0.96 -36.11 -10.66
CA GLU A 346 -1.26 -35.14 -9.59
C GLU A 346 -0.85 -33.73 -9.99
N ALA A 347 0.29 -33.59 -10.69
CA ALA A 347 0.71 -32.31 -11.26
C ALA A 347 -0.35 -31.73 -12.21
N LEU A 348 -0.97 -32.58 -13.05
CA LEU A 348 -2.02 -32.17 -13.98
C LEU A 348 -3.24 -31.65 -13.23
N GLN A 349 -3.67 -32.33 -12.17
CA GLN A 349 -4.81 -31.87 -11.37
C GLN A 349 -4.57 -30.47 -10.78
N HIS A 350 -3.39 -30.24 -10.20
CA HIS A 350 -3.06 -28.95 -9.60
C HIS A 350 -2.87 -27.83 -10.63
N LEU A 351 -2.20 -28.09 -11.76
CA LEU A 351 -2.07 -27.08 -12.82
C LEU A 351 -3.41 -26.75 -13.48
N THR A 352 -4.30 -27.73 -13.65
CA THR A 352 -5.67 -27.49 -14.13
C THR A 352 -6.41 -26.61 -13.15
N ARG A 353 -6.36 -26.92 -11.85
CA ARG A 353 -7.01 -26.11 -10.82
C ARG A 353 -6.47 -24.68 -10.77
N ALA A 354 -5.16 -24.48 -10.95
CA ALA A 354 -4.56 -23.15 -11.03
C ALA A 354 -5.12 -22.33 -12.22
N LEU A 355 -5.32 -22.97 -13.38
CA LEU A 355 -5.89 -22.35 -14.58
C LEU A 355 -7.41 -22.12 -14.48
N GLU A 356 -8.16 -22.99 -13.79
CA GLU A 356 -9.57 -22.74 -13.47
C GLU A 356 -9.72 -21.48 -12.60
N LEU A 357 -8.86 -21.33 -11.59
CA LEU A 357 -8.88 -20.18 -10.69
C LEU A 357 -8.38 -18.89 -11.37
N ARG A 358 -7.41 -19.00 -12.28
CA ARG A 358 -6.86 -17.87 -13.04
C ARG A 358 -6.60 -18.22 -14.51
N PRO A 359 -7.63 -18.14 -15.36
CA PRO A 359 -7.53 -18.52 -16.77
C PRO A 359 -6.56 -17.64 -17.57
N LEU A 360 -6.31 -16.40 -17.15
CA LEU A 360 -5.42 -15.46 -17.86
C LEU A 360 -3.99 -15.43 -17.29
N ASN A 361 -3.54 -16.53 -16.69
CA ASN A 361 -2.18 -16.63 -16.15
C ASN A 361 -1.22 -17.27 -17.16
N ALA A 362 -0.44 -16.42 -17.87
CA ALA A 362 0.53 -16.87 -18.87
C ALA A 362 1.58 -17.84 -18.29
N LYS A 363 2.03 -17.65 -17.05
CA LYS A 363 3.02 -18.55 -16.40
C LYS A 363 2.41 -19.93 -16.17
N ALA A 364 1.17 -19.99 -15.68
CA ALA A 364 0.48 -21.27 -15.45
C ALA A 364 0.24 -22.03 -16.76
N HIS A 365 -0.12 -21.34 -17.84
CA HIS A 365 -0.21 -21.95 -19.17
C HIS A 365 1.14 -22.49 -19.65
N ASN A 366 2.23 -21.76 -19.47
CA ASN A 366 3.57 -22.26 -19.77
C ASN A 366 3.92 -23.51 -18.93
N ASN A 367 3.57 -23.54 -17.64
CA ASN A 367 3.80 -24.70 -16.78
C ASN A 367 2.96 -25.91 -17.19
N MET A 368 1.69 -25.70 -17.57
CA MET A 368 0.83 -26.73 -18.13
C MET A 368 1.42 -27.30 -19.43
N GLY A 369 1.89 -26.43 -20.33
CA GLY A 369 2.57 -26.85 -21.56
C GLY A 369 3.82 -27.69 -21.29
N ASN A 370 4.62 -27.33 -20.27
CA ASN A 370 5.79 -28.11 -19.85
C ASN A 370 5.37 -29.51 -19.39
N LEU A 371 4.35 -29.60 -18.53
CA LEU A 371 3.84 -30.88 -18.03
C LEU A 371 3.33 -31.76 -19.18
N LEU A 372 2.51 -31.21 -20.06
CA LEU A 372 1.95 -31.95 -21.21
C LEU A 372 3.04 -32.43 -22.16
N SER A 373 4.08 -31.61 -22.37
CA SER A 373 5.27 -32.02 -23.12
C SER A 373 6.00 -33.19 -22.45
N MET A 374 6.10 -33.23 -21.12
CA MET A 374 6.67 -34.38 -20.38
C MET A 374 5.80 -35.64 -20.51
N MET A 375 4.48 -35.47 -20.63
CA MET A 375 3.53 -36.56 -20.87
C MET A 375 3.46 -37.01 -22.34
N GLY A 376 4.23 -36.40 -23.25
CA GLY A 376 4.19 -36.67 -24.68
C GLY A 376 2.96 -36.10 -25.42
N LYS A 377 2.12 -35.33 -24.74
CA LYS A 377 0.93 -34.67 -25.30
C LYS A 377 1.32 -33.37 -26.01
N ARG A 378 1.94 -33.54 -27.17
CA ARG A 378 2.63 -32.47 -27.89
C ARG A 378 1.70 -31.35 -28.38
N ASP A 379 0.56 -31.69 -28.97
CA ASP A 379 -0.36 -30.70 -29.54
C ASP A 379 -1.02 -29.85 -28.44
N ASP A 380 -1.42 -30.49 -27.34
CA ASP A 380 -1.94 -29.79 -26.15
C ASP A 380 -0.89 -28.84 -25.55
N ALA A 381 0.38 -29.27 -25.52
CA ALA A 381 1.48 -28.44 -25.06
C ALA A 381 1.68 -27.18 -25.94
N ILE A 382 1.62 -27.34 -27.26
CA ILE A 382 1.70 -26.23 -28.23
C ILE A 382 0.54 -25.24 -28.02
N SER A 383 -0.67 -25.74 -27.81
CA SER A 383 -1.85 -24.91 -27.52
C SER A 383 -1.64 -24.04 -26.29
N HIS A 384 -1.18 -24.64 -25.18
CA HIS A 384 -0.92 -23.91 -23.95
C HIS A 384 0.26 -22.92 -24.05
N TYR A 385 1.34 -23.24 -24.77
CA TYR A 385 2.40 -22.25 -25.00
C TYR A 385 1.92 -21.08 -25.86
N SER A 386 1.10 -21.35 -26.87
CA SER A 386 0.51 -20.31 -27.72
C SER A 386 -0.42 -19.41 -26.92
N GLU A 387 -1.23 -19.98 -26.02
CA GLU A 387 -2.10 -19.20 -25.13
C GLU A 387 -1.29 -18.34 -24.15
N ALA A 388 -0.20 -18.89 -23.58
CA ALA A 388 0.72 -18.10 -22.74
C ALA A 388 1.28 -16.88 -23.49
N LEU A 389 1.60 -17.03 -24.79
CA LEU A 389 2.09 -15.95 -25.65
C LEU A 389 0.98 -14.99 -26.10
N ARG A 390 -0.26 -15.47 -26.23
CA ARG A 390 -1.42 -14.61 -26.50
C ARG A 390 -1.68 -13.67 -25.33
N ILE A 391 -1.62 -14.20 -24.10
CA ILE A 391 -1.80 -13.44 -22.86
C ILE A 391 -0.60 -12.52 -22.60
N ASN A 392 0.63 -13.03 -22.76
CA ASN A 392 1.85 -12.26 -22.60
C ASN A 392 2.83 -12.52 -23.77
N PRO A 393 2.81 -11.68 -24.82
CA PRO A 393 3.69 -11.82 -25.97
C PRO A 393 5.19 -11.80 -25.63
N GLY A 394 5.56 -11.19 -24.50
CA GLY A 394 6.94 -11.11 -23.99
C GLY A 394 7.41 -12.34 -23.20
N HIS A 395 6.59 -13.38 -23.05
CA HIS A 395 6.91 -14.54 -22.21
C HIS A 395 7.99 -15.43 -22.85
N LYS A 396 9.27 -15.12 -22.56
CA LYS A 396 10.44 -15.80 -23.14
C LYS A 396 10.45 -17.32 -22.97
N GLY A 397 10.01 -17.84 -21.81
CA GLY A 397 9.95 -19.28 -21.53
C GLY A 397 9.03 -20.04 -22.50
N ALA A 398 7.76 -19.65 -22.57
CA ALA A 398 6.78 -20.19 -23.52
C ALA A 398 7.25 -20.12 -24.97
N ARG A 399 7.85 -18.99 -25.39
CA ARG A 399 8.40 -18.85 -26.74
C ARG A 399 9.47 -19.90 -27.04
N LYS A 400 10.48 -20.00 -26.16
CA LYS A 400 11.57 -20.97 -26.31
C LYS A 400 11.07 -22.42 -26.31
N ASN A 401 10.10 -22.73 -25.46
CA ASN A 401 9.51 -24.06 -25.37
C ASN A 401 8.71 -24.42 -26.63
N LEU A 402 7.93 -23.47 -27.15
CA LEU A 402 7.19 -23.62 -28.40
C LEU A 402 8.14 -23.82 -29.59
N GLU A 403 9.15 -22.96 -29.73
CA GLU A 403 10.18 -23.07 -30.78
C GLU A 403 10.87 -24.43 -30.74
N ARG A 404 11.28 -24.89 -29.54
CA ARG A 404 11.92 -26.21 -29.37
C ARG A 404 11.02 -27.35 -29.82
N LEU A 405 9.74 -27.31 -29.45
CA LEU A 405 8.80 -28.33 -29.91
C LEU A 405 8.70 -28.27 -31.44
N MET A 406 8.43 -27.11 -32.03
CA MET A 406 8.25 -26.93 -33.49
C MET A 406 9.48 -27.35 -34.31
N GLN A 407 10.70 -27.12 -33.80
CA GLN A 407 11.94 -27.58 -34.44
C GLN A 407 12.09 -29.10 -34.43
N ASN A 408 11.71 -29.76 -33.34
CA ASN A 408 11.75 -31.23 -33.24
C ASN A 408 10.73 -31.94 -34.14
N SER A 409 9.83 -31.21 -34.81
CA SER A 409 8.92 -31.72 -35.85
C SER A 409 9.43 -31.53 -37.28
N GLY A 410 10.60 -30.91 -37.48
CA GLY A 410 11.17 -30.61 -38.81
C GLY A 410 12.33 -31.50 -39.29
N GLY A 411 12.64 -32.62 -38.61
CA GLY A 411 13.65 -33.60 -39.05
C GLY A 411 13.10 -34.62 -40.07
N PRO A 412 13.89 -35.13 -41.04
CA PRO A 412 13.38 -35.52 -42.35
C PRO A 412 12.61 -36.85 -42.34
N SER A 413 11.28 -36.78 -42.45
CA SER A 413 10.46 -37.84 -43.04
C SER A 413 10.39 -37.66 -44.56
N GLY A 414 11.54 -37.77 -45.23
CA GLY A 414 11.63 -37.84 -46.68
C GLY A 414 11.64 -39.30 -47.11
N SER A 415 10.48 -39.85 -47.50
CA SER A 415 10.44 -41.11 -48.23
C SER A 415 11.05 -40.91 -49.62
N PRO A 416 11.89 -41.82 -50.13
CA PRO A 416 12.47 -41.68 -51.45
C PRO A 416 11.41 -42.02 -52.50
N PHE A 417 10.93 -41.00 -53.20
CA PHE A 417 10.11 -41.18 -54.40
C PHE A 417 10.95 -41.92 -55.46
N ARG A 418 10.61 -43.19 -55.69
CA ARG A 418 11.10 -44.00 -56.81
C ARG A 418 10.74 -43.30 -58.12
N ARG A 419 11.74 -42.83 -58.87
CA ARG A 419 11.61 -42.60 -60.31
C ARG A 419 11.61 -43.96 -61.01
N SER A 420 10.43 -44.45 -61.38
CA SER A 420 10.29 -45.46 -62.44
C SER A 420 10.19 -44.74 -63.78
N GLY A 421 11.15 -44.95 -64.66
CA GLY A 421 11.08 -44.53 -66.05
C GLY A 421 10.10 -45.35 -66.87
N LYS A 422 9.65 -44.74 -67.96
CA LYS A 422 9.24 -45.29 -69.28
C LYS A 422 9.01 -44.03 -70.15
N GLY A 423 9.59 -43.82 -71.33
CA GLY A 423 10.26 -44.72 -72.26
C GLY A 423 9.33 -45.05 -73.43
N GLY A 424 9.40 -44.23 -74.49
CA GLY A 424 9.18 -44.60 -75.90
C GLY A 424 7.74 -44.76 -76.41
N GLY A 425 7.50 -44.22 -77.60
CA GLY A 425 6.38 -44.57 -78.49
C GLY A 425 5.52 -43.38 -78.89
#